data_AF-A0A2W0BQL6-F1
#
_entry.id   AF-A0A2W0BQL6-F1
#
_cell.length_a   1.000
_cell.length_b   1.000
_cell.length_c   1.000
_cell.angle_alpha   90.00
_cell.angle_beta   90.00
_cell.angle_gamma   90.00
#
_symmetry.space_group_name_H-M   'P 1'
#
loop_
_entity.id
_entity.type
_entity.pdbx_description
1 polymer ?
#
loop_
_entity_poly.entity_id
_entity_poly.type
_entity_poly.pdbx_seq_one_letter_code
_entity_poly.pdbx_strand_id
1 'polypeptide(L)'
;MKTIIPLFVVAVLIVHLPQAQAISPTPDGCYPNFTTAEGCKALNSLTTGAGNTALGWYSLFGNSTGSFNTAVGAGALDLNTADNNTAIGVAALLLNTTGTGNTANGVDALVFNDTGSLNTANGAFALLNNTTAVNNTATGYAALYSNTTGTENTAIGVQALYFNTASGNTAAGAFALLQNTTGVNNVANGDGALQNNTTGSDNTATGYQALSSNIDASGDTANGSQALLNNTNGSQDTATGAQALFFNTTGFNNTAVGSGALFSNTAGHDNTAVGTNALGSSTGNFNIALGDLAGNDVTTAGNVICIGADVRG
;
A
#
# COMPACT_ATOMS: atom_id res chain seq x y z
N MET A 1 63.35 -4.08 -53.33
CA MET A 1 63.68 -4.80 -52.08
C MET A 1 62.37 -5.19 -51.40
N LYS A 2 61.98 -6.47 -51.47
CA LYS A 2 60.85 -7.01 -50.71
C LYS A 2 61.44 -7.89 -49.61
N THR A 3 61.38 -7.42 -48.38
CA THR A 3 61.87 -8.13 -47.19
C THR A 3 60.94 -9.30 -46.91
N ILE A 4 61.39 -10.52 -47.19
CA ILE A 4 60.68 -11.75 -46.82
C ILE A 4 60.91 -11.95 -45.33
N ILE A 5 59.87 -11.73 -44.52
CA ILE A 5 59.90 -12.09 -43.10
C ILE A 5 59.91 -13.63 -43.04
N PRO A 6 60.88 -14.26 -42.35
CA PRO A 6 60.97 -15.71 -42.30
C PRO A 6 59.73 -16.28 -41.58
N LEU A 7 59.07 -17.27 -42.21
CA LEU A 7 57.92 -18.00 -41.68
C LEU A 7 58.16 -18.55 -40.25
N PHE A 8 59.43 -18.78 -39.91
CA PHE A 8 59.87 -19.24 -38.59
C PHE A 8 59.62 -18.21 -37.46
N VAL A 9 59.71 -16.91 -37.76
CA VAL A 9 59.48 -15.84 -36.76
C VAL A 9 58.00 -15.74 -36.41
N VAL A 10 57.11 -15.97 -37.40
CA VAL A 10 55.66 -16.02 -37.18
C VAL A 10 55.24 -17.24 -36.35
N ALA A 11 55.88 -18.40 -36.57
CA ALA A 11 55.59 -19.61 -35.80
C ALA A 11 56.01 -19.50 -34.33
N VAL A 12 57.16 -18.90 -34.01
CA VAL A 12 57.65 -18.74 -32.62
C VAL A 12 56.79 -17.74 -31.82
N LEU A 13 56.23 -16.72 -32.48
CA LEU A 13 55.31 -15.77 -31.87
C LEU A 13 53.96 -16.40 -31.49
N ILE A 14 53.48 -17.41 -32.21
CA ILE A 14 52.21 -18.10 -31.91
C ILE A 14 52.32 -19.00 -30.66
N VAL A 15 53.51 -19.56 -30.39
CA VAL A 15 53.76 -20.42 -29.21
C VAL A 15 53.81 -19.60 -27.90
N HIS A 16 54.02 -18.29 -27.99
CA HIS A 16 54.06 -17.36 -26.85
C HIS A 16 52.78 -16.53 -26.71
N LEU A 17 51.79 -16.72 -27.59
CA LEU A 17 50.46 -16.20 -27.32
C LEU A 17 49.92 -16.94 -26.08
N PRO A 18 49.41 -16.24 -25.07
CA PRO A 18 48.66 -16.91 -24.01
C PRO A 18 47.60 -17.78 -24.71
N GLN A 19 47.51 -19.06 -24.34
CA GLN A 19 46.43 -19.93 -24.81
C GLN A 19 45.14 -19.13 -24.69
N ALA A 20 44.50 -18.83 -25.82
CA ALA A 20 43.15 -18.30 -25.81
C ALA A 20 42.30 -19.41 -25.19
N GLN A 21 42.13 -19.35 -23.87
CA GLN A 21 41.27 -20.27 -23.15
C GLN A 21 39.87 -19.95 -23.65
N ALA A 22 39.35 -20.83 -24.51
CA ALA A 22 37.92 -20.85 -24.78
C ALA A 22 37.26 -20.96 -23.40
N ILE A 23 36.51 -19.93 -23.04
CA ILE A 23 35.74 -19.92 -21.79
C ILE A 23 34.80 -21.12 -21.90
N SER A 24 34.87 -22.05 -20.93
CA SER A 24 34.08 -23.27 -20.91
C SER A 24 33.23 -23.32 -19.65
N PRO A 25 31.89 -23.34 -19.77
CA PRO A 25 31.13 -23.26 -21.02
C PRO A 25 31.30 -21.91 -21.73
N THR A 26 31.15 -21.91 -23.06
CA THR A 26 31.12 -20.65 -23.83
C THR A 26 30.01 -19.77 -23.27
N PRO A 27 30.18 -18.44 -23.22
CA PRO A 27 29.07 -17.53 -22.96
C PRO A 27 27.90 -17.93 -23.85
N ASP A 28 26.72 -18.01 -23.28
CA ASP A 28 25.48 -18.28 -24.00
C ASP A 28 25.34 -17.25 -25.14
N GLY A 29 25.02 -17.73 -26.34
CA GLY A 29 24.77 -16.85 -27.48
C GLY A 29 23.53 -16.00 -27.23
N CYS A 30 23.41 -14.87 -27.93
CA CYS A 30 22.21 -14.03 -27.82
C CYS A 30 20.94 -14.85 -28.14
N TYR A 31 19.98 -14.89 -27.22
CA TYR A 31 18.68 -15.48 -27.51
C TYR A 31 17.94 -14.63 -28.56
N PRO A 32 17.17 -15.26 -29.47
CA PRO A 32 16.32 -14.55 -30.41
C PRO A 32 15.36 -13.57 -29.73
N ASN A 33 14.84 -12.61 -30.50
CA ASN A 33 13.84 -11.64 -30.05
C ASN A 33 14.27 -10.80 -28.83
N PHE A 34 15.56 -10.47 -28.70
CA PHE A 34 16.10 -9.64 -27.61
C PHE A 34 15.82 -10.21 -26.20
N THR A 35 15.81 -11.53 -26.08
CA THR A 35 15.47 -12.23 -24.84
C THR A 35 16.73 -12.61 -24.06
N THR A 36 16.61 -12.82 -22.74
CA THR A 36 17.63 -13.43 -21.88
C THR A 36 16.97 -14.54 -21.07
N ALA A 37 17.54 -15.74 -21.07
CA ALA A 37 17.01 -16.88 -20.31
C ALA A 37 18.14 -17.68 -19.66
N GLU A 38 18.16 -17.72 -18.32
CA GLU A 38 19.15 -18.46 -17.55
C GLU A 38 18.48 -19.26 -16.43
N GLY A 39 18.88 -20.51 -16.26
CA GLY A 39 18.28 -21.44 -15.30
C GLY A 39 17.46 -22.57 -15.93
N CYS A 40 17.20 -23.61 -15.14
CA CYS A 40 16.50 -24.80 -15.63
C CYS A 40 15.05 -24.47 -15.99
N LYS A 41 14.67 -24.74 -17.26
CA LYS A 41 13.34 -24.48 -17.82
C LYS A 41 12.92 -23.01 -17.78
N ALA A 42 13.86 -22.07 -17.69
CA ALA A 42 13.56 -20.67 -17.94
C ALA A 42 13.04 -20.49 -19.37
N LEU A 43 11.91 -19.81 -19.53
CA LEU A 43 11.35 -19.41 -20.82
C LEU A 43 11.08 -20.55 -21.85
N ASN A 44 10.78 -21.75 -21.35
CA ASN A 44 10.71 -22.96 -22.17
C ASN A 44 9.58 -22.99 -23.22
N SER A 45 8.53 -22.18 -23.05
CA SER A 45 7.35 -22.17 -23.93
C SER A 45 7.27 -20.99 -24.91
N LEU A 46 8.33 -20.17 -25.05
CA LEU A 46 8.30 -18.97 -25.90
C LEU A 46 8.09 -19.30 -27.39
N THR A 47 7.12 -18.63 -28.03
CA THR A 47 6.87 -18.73 -29.47
C THR A 47 7.13 -17.40 -30.19
N THR A 48 6.36 -16.36 -29.87
CA THR A 48 6.41 -15.06 -30.58
C THR A 48 6.75 -13.86 -29.69
N GLY A 49 6.77 -14.03 -28.37
CA GLY A 49 7.12 -12.95 -27.44
C GLY A 49 8.55 -12.44 -27.63
N ALA A 50 8.79 -11.18 -27.27
CA ALA A 50 10.08 -10.52 -27.41
C ALA A 50 10.48 -9.72 -26.15
N GLY A 51 11.77 -9.46 -25.97
CA GLY A 51 12.28 -8.59 -24.90
C GLY A 51 12.10 -9.14 -23.49
N ASN A 52 12.03 -10.47 -23.33
CA ASN A 52 11.82 -11.09 -22.02
C ASN A 52 13.15 -11.37 -21.31
N THR A 53 13.20 -11.19 -19.98
CA THR A 53 14.32 -11.60 -19.13
C THR A 53 13.82 -12.65 -18.14
N ALA A 54 14.38 -13.86 -18.16
CA ALA A 54 14.01 -14.97 -17.30
C ALA A 54 15.24 -15.55 -16.60
N LEU A 55 15.40 -15.30 -15.30
CA LEU A 55 16.54 -15.75 -14.50
C LEU A 55 16.05 -16.60 -13.31
N GLY A 56 16.16 -17.92 -13.39
CA GLY A 56 15.77 -18.82 -12.32
C GLY A 56 15.18 -20.16 -12.78
N TRP A 57 14.94 -21.05 -11.81
CA TRP A 57 14.22 -22.30 -12.07
C TRP A 57 12.77 -21.97 -12.43
N TYR A 58 12.30 -22.38 -13.60
CA TYR A 58 10.93 -22.13 -14.09
C TYR A 58 10.53 -20.64 -14.21
N SER A 59 11.49 -19.70 -14.27
CA SER A 59 11.15 -18.29 -14.51
C SER A 59 10.54 -18.12 -15.92
N LEU A 60 9.35 -17.50 -16.01
CA LEU A 60 8.59 -17.33 -17.26
C LEU A 60 8.38 -18.62 -18.07
N PHE A 61 8.31 -19.78 -17.42
CA PHE A 61 8.23 -21.08 -18.09
C PHE A 61 7.10 -21.16 -19.13
N GLY A 62 5.87 -20.77 -18.74
CA GLY A 62 4.66 -20.87 -19.54
C GLY A 62 4.44 -19.71 -20.52
N ASN A 63 5.34 -18.70 -20.55
CA ASN A 63 5.18 -17.55 -21.42
C ASN A 63 5.41 -17.89 -22.89
N SER A 64 4.34 -17.88 -23.67
CA SER A 64 4.35 -18.19 -25.10
C SER A 64 4.40 -16.94 -25.99
N THR A 65 3.46 -16.02 -25.77
CA THR A 65 3.28 -14.83 -26.62
C THR A 65 3.65 -13.51 -25.95
N GLY A 66 3.72 -13.47 -24.61
CA GLY A 66 3.95 -12.25 -23.85
C GLY A 66 5.34 -11.64 -24.08
N SER A 67 5.40 -10.32 -24.12
CA SER A 67 6.60 -9.53 -24.39
C SER A 67 6.95 -8.57 -23.25
N PHE A 68 8.22 -8.17 -23.19
CA PHE A 68 8.74 -7.17 -22.25
C PHE A 68 8.54 -7.55 -20.77
N ASN A 69 8.58 -8.85 -20.46
CA ASN A 69 8.48 -9.34 -19.09
C ASN A 69 9.87 -9.54 -18.47
N THR A 70 10.03 -9.18 -17.20
CA THR A 70 11.24 -9.46 -16.40
C THR A 70 10.88 -10.38 -15.25
N ALA A 71 11.48 -11.56 -15.17
CA ALA A 71 11.29 -12.55 -14.13
C ALA A 71 12.62 -12.99 -13.54
N VAL A 72 12.85 -12.72 -12.26
CA VAL A 72 14.08 -13.08 -11.55
C VAL A 72 13.72 -13.78 -10.25
N GLY A 73 13.99 -15.08 -10.18
CA GLY A 73 13.63 -15.94 -9.05
C GLY A 73 13.00 -17.26 -9.50
N ALA A 74 12.99 -18.24 -8.59
CA ALA A 74 12.36 -19.53 -8.87
C ALA A 74 10.83 -19.35 -8.98
N GLY A 75 10.25 -19.79 -10.10
CA GLY A 75 8.81 -19.67 -10.38
C GLY A 75 8.31 -18.23 -10.57
N ALA A 76 9.18 -17.24 -10.76
CA ALA A 76 8.72 -15.88 -11.08
C ALA A 76 8.02 -15.87 -12.44
N LEU A 77 6.78 -15.36 -12.51
CA LEU A 77 5.95 -15.32 -13.74
C LEU A 77 5.77 -16.69 -14.44
N ASP A 78 5.80 -17.81 -13.71
CA ASP A 78 5.71 -19.17 -14.27
C ASP A 78 4.53 -19.33 -15.27
N LEU A 79 3.36 -18.79 -14.93
CA LEU A 79 2.15 -18.86 -15.73
C LEU A 79 1.71 -17.48 -16.22
N ASN A 80 2.59 -16.83 -17.00
CA ASN A 80 2.32 -15.55 -17.65
C ASN A 80 2.05 -15.68 -19.15
N THR A 81 0.97 -15.08 -19.68
CA THR A 81 0.80 -14.92 -21.14
C THR A 81 0.66 -13.46 -21.59
N ALA A 82 0.85 -12.52 -20.67
CA ALA A 82 0.66 -11.10 -20.85
C ALA A 82 1.98 -10.31 -21.04
N ASP A 83 1.85 -9.02 -21.35
CA ASP A 83 2.98 -8.13 -21.62
C ASP A 83 3.32 -7.21 -20.42
N ASN A 84 4.56 -6.73 -20.40
CA ASN A 84 5.04 -5.64 -19.53
C ASN A 84 4.96 -5.93 -18.02
N ASN A 85 5.23 -7.16 -17.59
CA ASN A 85 5.25 -7.50 -16.16
C ASN A 85 6.67 -7.64 -15.62
N THR A 86 6.93 -7.11 -14.42
CA THR A 86 8.19 -7.27 -13.69
C THR A 86 7.94 -8.07 -12.42
N ALA A 87 8.68 -9.16 -12.23
CA ALA A 87 8.61 -10.04 -11.08
C ALA A 87 10.02 -10.37 -10.58
N ILE A 88 10.33 -10.00 -9.35
CA ILE A 88 11.62 -10.25 -8.70
C ILE A 88 11.35 -10.87 -7.34
N GLY A 89 11.74 -12.12 -7.16
CA GLY A 89 11.46 -12.92 -5.96
C GLY A 89 11.00 -14.33 -6.29
N VAL A 90 11.08 -15.22 -5.31
CA VAL A 90 10.52 -16.58 -5.44
C VAL A 90 9.00 -16.47 -5.53
N ALA A 91 8.43 -17.12 -6.55
CA ALA A 91 7.01 -17.13 -6.88
C ALA A 91 6.36 -15.73 -7.03
N ALA A 92 7.16 -14.67 -7.21
CA ALA A 92 6.64 -13.35 -7.50
C ALA A 92 5.81 -13.42 -8.79
N LEU A 93 4.56 -12.97 -8.72
CA LEU A 93 3.65 -12.92 -9.87
C LEU A 93 3.44 -14.29 -10.56
N LEU A 94 3.50 -15.38 -9.79
CA LEU A 94 3.48 -16.77 -10.27
C LEU A 94 2.32 -17.07 -11.24
N LEU A 95 1.10 -16.63 -10.89
CA LEU A 95 -0.14 -16.89 -11.64
C LEU A 95 -0.66 -15.57 -12.23
N ASN A 96 -0.13 -15.19 -13.39
CA ASN A 96 -0.53 -13.97 -14.10
C ASN A 96 -1.03 -14.23 -15.52
N THR A 97 -2.27 -14.70 -15.70
CA THR A 97 -2.70 -15.20 -17.01
C THR A 97 -2.70 -14.09 -18.07
N THR A 98 -3.45 -13.01 -17.84
CA THR A 98 -3.69 -11.94 -18.83
C THR A 98 -3.39 -10.52 -18.32
N GLY A 99 -3.05 -10.36 -17.04
CA GLY A 99 -2.75 -9.08 -16.42
C GLY A 99 -1.49 -8.40 -16.99
N THR A 100 -1.58 -7.11 -17.30
CA THR A 100 -0.45 -6.35 -17.90
C THR A 100 0.06 -5.24 -16.98
N GLY A 101 1.33 -4.88 -17.13
CA GLY A 101 1.88 -3.70 -16.46
C GLY A 101 2.04 -3.87 -14.95
N ASN A 102 2.14 -5.10 -14.45
CA ASN A 102 2.29 -5.36 -13.01
C ASN A 102 3.76 -5.38 -12.60
N THR A 103 4.06 -4.87 -11.41
CA THR A 103 5.38 -4.94 -10.78
C THR A 103 5.27 -5.67 -9.45
N ALA A 104 5.99 -6.77 -9.28
CA ALA A 104 6.06 -7.57 -8.06
C ALA A 104 7.52 -7.73 -7.63
N ASN A 105 7.86 -7.22 -6.46
CA ASN A 105 9.20 -7.32 -5.87
C ASN A 105 9.10 -7.86 -4.44
N GLY A 106 9.47 -9.11 -4.24
CA GLY A 106 9.34 -9.81 -2.96
C GLY A 106 8.98 -11.27 -3.15
N VAL A 107 9.28 -12.11 -2.15
CA VAL A 107 8.79 -13.50 -2.13
C VAL A 107 7.27 -13.49 -2.03
N ASP A 108 6.63 -14.26 -2.89
CA ASP A 108 5.17 -14.37 -2.96
C ASP A 108 4.45 -13.01 -3.10
N ALA A 109 5.10 -12.02 -3.73
CA ALA A 109 4.43 -10.77 -4.08
C ALA A 109 3.48 -11.01 -5.28
N LEU A 110 2.21 -10.61 -5.14
CA LEU A 110 1.21 -10.62 -6.22
C LEU A 110 1.02 -12.01 -6.87
N VAL A 111 1.11 -13.09 -6.08
CA VAL A 111 1.08 -14.50 -6.56
C VAL A 111 -0.17 -14.80 -7.40
N PHE A 112 -1.35 -14.44 -6.90
CA PHE A 112 -2.63 -14.76 -7.53
C PHE A 112 -3.19 -13.53 -8.25
N ASN A 113 -2.77 -13.30 -9.50
CA ASN A 113 -3.19 -12.16 -10.31
C ASN A 113 -3.70 -12.61 -11.69
N ASP A 114 -4.90 -13.16 -11.76
CA ASP A 114 -5.45 -13.73 -13.01
C ASP A 114 -5.51 -12.68 -14.14
N THR A 115 -6.27 -11.60 -13.96
CA THR A 115 -6.49 -10.57 -14.99
C THR A 115 -6.17 -9.14 -14.52
N GLY A 116 -5.77 -8.96 -13.26
CA GLY A 116 -5.43 -7.67 -12.68
C GLY A 116 -4.27 -6.98 -13.42
N SER A 117 -4.40 -5.68 -13.68
CA SER A 117 -3.40 -4.90 -14.41
C SER A 117 -2.96 -3.67 -13.63
N LEU A 118 -1.77 -3.14 -13.94
CA LEU A 118 -1.24 -1.91 -13.36
C LEU A 118 -1.11 -1.95 -11.82
N ASN A 119 -0.78 -3.11 -11.26
CA ASN A 119 -0.56 -3.25 -9.82
C ASN A 119 0.93 -3.21 -9.47
N THR A 120 1.29 -2.53 -8.39
CA THR A 120 2.65 -2.49 -7.84
C THR A 120 2.65 -3.15 -6.46
N ALA A 121 3.39 -4.24 -6.30
CA ALA A 121 3.58 -4.97 -5.05
C ALA A 121 5.07 -5.01 -4.67
N ASN A 122 5.46 -4.36 -3.58
CA ASN A 122 6.83 -4.30 -3.10
C ASN A 122 6.91 -4.72 -1.63
N GLY A 123 7.30 -5.96 -1.39
CA GLY A 123 7.31 -6.60 -0.08
C GLY A 123 6.89 -8.06 -0.16
N ALA A 124 7.33 -8.87 0.80
CA ALA A 124 6.87 -10.25 0.86
C ALA A 124 5.36 -10.30 1.12
N PHE A 125 4.65 -11.15 0.38
CA PHE A 125 3.19 -11.31 0.43
C PHE A 125 2.37 -10.05 0.12
N ALA A 126 2.98 -8.98 -0.42
CA ALA A 126 2.24 -7.79 -0.83
C ALA A 126 1.30 -8.14 -1.99
N LEU A 127 0.02 -7.73 -1.90
CA LEU A 127 -1.04 -8.05 -2.87
C LEU A 127 -1.18 -9.55 -3.19
N LEU A 128 -0.89 -10.45 -2.23
CA LEU A 128 -0.87 -11.90 -2.49
C LEU A 128 -2.10 -12.40 -3.26
N ASN A 129 -3.30 -11.95 -2.87
CA ASN A 129 -4.55 -12.30 -3.52
C ASN A 129 -5.11 -11.08 -4.27
N ASN A 130 -4.88 -10.98 -5.58
CA ASN A 130 -5.33 -9.86 -6.43
C ASN A 130 -5.92 -10.37 -7.76
N THR A 131 -7.02 -11.12 -7.70
CA THR A 131 -7.52 -11.89 -8.85
C THR A 131 -7.83 -11.04 -10.08
N THR A 132 -8.59 -9.95 -9.92
CA THR A 132 -9.05 -9.10 -11.05
C THR A 132 -8.84 -7.61 -10.80
N ALA A 133 -8.20 -7.25 -9.69
CA ALA A 133 -8.08 -5.88 -9.23
C ALA A 133 -7.02 -5.09 -10.00
N VAL A 134 -7.26 -3.79 -10.18
CA VAL A 134 -6.49 -2.91 -11.07
C VAL A 134 -6.06 -1.65 -10.31
N ASN A 135 -4.89 -1.09 -10.68
CA ASN A 135 -4.36 0.17 -10.15
C ASN A 135 -4.11 0.17 -8.64
N ASN A 136 -3.63 -0.94 -8.06
CA ASN A 136 -3.27 -0.98 -6.64
C ASN A 136 -1.76 -0.80 -6.42
N THR A 137 -1.39 -0.04 -5.40
CA THR A 137 0.00 0.10 -4.93
C THR A 137 0.10 -0.46 -3.52
N ALA A 138 0.91 -1.50 -3.32
CA ALA A 138 1.20 -2.13 -2.03
C ALA A 138 2.69 -2.14 -1.77
N THR A 139 3.15 -1.45 -0.72
CA THR A 139 4.55 -1.42 -0.29
C THR A 139 4.63 -1.78 1.19
N GLY A 140 5.24 -2.91 1.51
CA GLY A 140 5.35 -3.42 2.87
C GLY A 140 5.03 -4.91 2.96
N TYR A 141 5.39 -5.53 4.07
CA TYR A 141 5.04 -6.92 4.35
C TYR A 141 3.51 -7.08 4.41
N ALA A 142 2.96 -7.95 3.56
CA ALA A 142 1.55 -8.28 3.49
C ALA A 142 0.59 -7.07 3.38
N ALA A 143 1.04 -5.98 2.75
CA ALA A 143 0.15 -4.87 2.38
C ALA A 143 -0.86 -5.35 1.32
N LEU A 144 -2.15 -5.00 1.47
CA LEU A 144 -3.26 -5.42 0.59
C LEU A 144 -3.37 -6.96 0.38
N TYR A 145 -3.03 -7.75 1.40
CA TYR A 145 -2.95 -9.22 1.32
C TYR A 145 -4.21 -9.90 0.76
N SER A 146 -5.41 -9.44 1.13
CA SER A 146 -6.70 -10.05 0.76
C SER A 146 -7.48 -9.32 -0.35
N ASN A 147 -6.85 -8.41 -1.11
CA ASN A 147 -7.54 -7.53 -2.05
C ASN A 147 -7.93 -8.22 -3.38
N THR A 148 -9.05 -8.95 -3.40
CA THR A 148 -9.47 -9.71 -4.59
C THR A 148 -9.96 -8.85 -5.76
N THR A 149 -10.81 -7.85 -5.48
CA THR A 149 -11.49 -7.03 -6.50
C THR A 149 -11.32 -5.52 -6.33
N GLY A 150 -10.85 -5.05 -5.18
CA GLY A 150 -10.69 -3.62 -4.90
C GLY A 150 -9.70 -2.94 -5.85
N THR A 151 -10.07 -1.77 -6.35
CA THR A 151 -9.27 -0.99 -7.30
C THR A 151 -8.79 0.30 -6.69
N GLU A 152 -7.71 0.87 -7.23
CA GLU A 152 -7.24 2.23 -6.87
C GLU A 152 -6.89 2.36 -5.38
N ASN A 153 -6.40 1.29 -4.74
CA ASN A 153 -5.94 1.35 -3.37
C ASN A 153 -4.44 1.62 -3.29
N THR A 154 -4.04 2.43 -2.30
CA THR A 154 -2.63 2.65 -1.95
C THR A 154 -2.38 2.19 -0.53
N ALA A 155 -1.52 1.20 -0.32
CA ALA A 155 -1.14 0.65 0.97
C ALA A 155 0.38 0.73 1.16
N ILE A 156 0.84 1.51 2.12
CA ILE A 156 2.26 1.71 2.41
C ILE A 156 2.47 1.45 3.89
N GLY A 157 3.04 0.30 4.24
CA GLY A 157 3.28 -0.11 5.62
C GLY A 157 3.07 -1.60 5.81
N VAL A 158 3.52 -2.11 6.97
CA VAL A 158 3.29 -3.50 7.35
C VAL A 158 1.79 -3.70 7.57
N GLN A 159 1.22 -4.65 6.82
CA GLN A 159 -0.20 -5.03 6.90
C GLN A 159 -1.18 -3.85 6.72
N ALA A 160 -0.78 -2.78 6.03
CA ALA A 160 -1.71 -1.73 5.61
C ALA A 160 -2.77 -2.33 4.67
N LEU A 161 -4.06 -2.04 4.92
CA LEU A 161 -5.19 -2.56 4.15
C LEU A 161 -5.24 -4.10 4.02
N TYR A 162 -4.77 -4.85 5.03
CA TYR A 162 -4.61 -6.30 4.95
C TYR A 162 -5.90 -7.05 4.53
N PHE A 163 -7.05 -6.71 5.14
CA PHE A 163 -8.34 -7.35 4.85
C PHE A 163 -9.20 -6.63 3.80
N ASN A 164 -8.67 -5.57 3.16
CA ASN A 164 -9.42 -4.72 2.24
C ASN A 164 -9.94 -5.48 1.02
N THR A 165 -11.23 -5.31 0.72
CA THR A 165 -11.86 -5.78 -0.53
C THR A 165 -12.51 -4.64 -1.34
N ALA A 166 -12.45 -3.41 -0.81
CA ALA A 166 -13.07 -2.21 -1.37
C ALA A 166 -12.11 -1.40 -2.25
N SER A 167 -12.63 -0.37 -2.94
CA SER A 167 -11.87 0.51 -3.81
C SER A 167 -11.59 1.89 -3.17
N GLY A 168 -10.56 2.58 -3.67
CA GLY A 168 -10.31 3.99 -3.39
C GLY A 168 -9.76 4.28 -2.00
N ASN A 169 -9.16 3.31 -1.30
CA ASN A 169 -8.60 3.53 0.03
C ASN A 169 -7.10 3.85 -0.02
N THR A 170 -6.67 4.83 0.77
CA THR A 170 -5.25 5.19 0.96
C THR A 170 -4.85 4.94 2.40
N ALA A 171 -3.87 4.06 2.62
CA ALA A 171 -3.33 3.72 3.92
C ALA A 171 -1.80 3.85 3.92
N ALA A 172 -1.27 4.69 4.80
CA ALA A 172 0.16 4.89 5.01
C ALA A 172 0.47 4.78 6.50
N GLY A 173 1.16 3.73 6.91
CA GLY A 173 1.42 3.38 8.31
C GLY A 173 1.27 1.89 8.54
N ALA A 174 1.94 1.35 9.57
CA ALA A 174 1.71 -0.03 9.94
C ALA A 174 0.28 -0.18 10.51
N PHE A 175 -0.40 -1.24 10.09
CA PHE A 175 -1.78 -1.55 10.46
C PHE A 175 -2.84 -0.47 10.13
N ALA A 176 -2.51 0.50 9.27
CA ALA A 176 -3.47 1.49 8.80
C ALA A 176 -4.58 0.81 7.97
N LEU A 177 -5.85 1.09 8.30
CA LEU A 177 -7.03 0.43 7.69
C LEU A 177 -6.98 -1.11 7.69
N LEU A 178 -6.36 -1.72 8.72
CA LEU A 178 -6.12 -3.16 8.78
C LEU A 178 -7.39 -4.00 8.54
N GLN A 179 -8.48 -3.66 9.23
CA GLN A 179 -9.74 -4.40 9.24
C GLN A 179 -10.75 -3.92 8.18
N ASN A 180 -10.37 -2.99 7.29
CA ASN A 180 -11.30 -2.49 6.28
C ASN A 180 -11.76 -3.64 5.40
N THR A 181 -13.08 -3.77 5.19
CA THR A 181 -13.64 -4.80 4.31
C THR A 181 -14.31 -4.15 3.11
N THR A 182 -15.38 -3.41 3.34
CA THR A 182 -16.21 -2.80 2.28
C THR A 182 -16.20 -1.27 2.28
N GLY A 183 -15.57 -0.62 3.27
CA GLY A 183 -15.47 0.84 3.33
C GLY A 183 -14.67 1.42 2.18
N VAL A 184 -15.17 2.49 1.56
CA VAL A 184 -14.54 3.14 0.39
C VAL A 184 -14.05 4.53 0.73
N ASN A 185 -13.11 5.03 -0.07
CA ASN A 185 -12.62 6.42 0.00
C ASN A 185 -12.05 6.82 1.36
N ASN A 186 -11.50 5.89 2.13
CA ASN A 186 -10.87 6.20 3.41
C ASN A 186 -9.41 6.59 3.22
N VAL A 187 -8.96 7.59 3.95
CA VAL A 187 -7.56 8.02 4.02
C VAL A 187 -7.04 7.81 5.44
N ALA A 188 -6.06 6.93 5.62
CA ALA A 188 -5.42 6.63 6.89
C ALA A 188 -3.91 6.87 6.79
N ASN A 189 -3.40 7.88 7.49
CA ASN A 189 -1.98 8.24 7.53
C ASN A 189 -1.48 8.25 8.97
N GLY A 190 -0.92 7.12 9.42
CA GLY A 190 -0.41 6.92 10.76
C GLY A 190 -0.43 5.45 11.16
N ASP A 191 0.44 5.07 12.10
CA ASP A 191 0.39 3.73 12.70
C ASP A 191 -0.95 3.53 13.44
N GLY A 192 -1.67 2.47 13.06
CA GLY A 192 -3.00 2.16 13.60
C GLY A 192 -4.13 3.15 13.22
N ALA A 193 -3.92 4.06 12.28
CA ALA A 193 -5.00 4.96 11.83
C ALA A 193 -6.13 4.15 11.16
N LEU A 194 -7.39 4.39 11.56
CA LEU A 194 -8.58 3.65 11.09
C LEU A 194 -8.45 2.11 11.21
N GLN A 195 -7.66 1.60 12.15
CA GLN A 195 -7.32 0.17 12.24
C GLN A 195 -8.53 -0.76 12.21
N ASN A 196 -9.59 -0.43 12.97
CA ASN A 196 -10.78 -1.27 13.13
C ASN A 196 -11.94 -0.92 12.19
N ASN A 197 -11.76 0.02 11.26
CA ASN A 197 -12.81 0.39 10.29
C ASN A 197 -13.23 -0.85 9.51
N THR A 198 -14.51 -1.23 9.53
CA THR A 198 -15.01 -2.40 8.79
C THR A 198 -15.75 -1.97 7.53
N THR A 199 -16.73 -1.08 7.66
CA THR A 199 -17.62 -0.66 6.56
C THR A 199 -17.71 0.86 6.37
N GLY A 200 -17.20 1.64 7.33
CA GLY A 200 -17.20 3.11 7.27
C GLY A 200 -16.51 3.65 6.02
N SER A 201 -17.08 4.71 5.44
CA SER A 201 -16.59 5.31 4.19
C SER A 201 -16.33 6.81 4.34
N ASP A 202 -15.53 7.37 3.42
CA ASP A 202 -15.22 8.79 3.36
C ASP A 202 -14.59 9.35 4.66
N ASN A 203 -13.84 8.53 5.40
CA ASN A 203 -13.14 8.96 6.62
C ASN A 203 -11.70 9.39 6.31
N THR A 204 -11.25 10.47 6.95
CA THR A 204 -9.85 10.93 6.91
C THR A 204 -9.24 10.88 8.30
N ALA A 205 -8.23 10.03 8.48
CA ALA A 205 -7.49 9.86 9.74
C ALA A 205 -6.00 10.12 9.51
N THR A 206 -5.45 11.17 10.11
CA THR A 206 -4.03 11.51 10.07
C THR A 206 -3.48 11.62 11.49
N GLY A 207 -2.54 10.75 11.86
CA GLY A 207 -1.92 10.67 13.18
C GLY A 207 -1.89 9.25 13.74
N TYR A 208 -1.04 9.05 14.74
CA TYR A 208 -0.97 7.79 15.49
C TYR A 208 -2.34 7.46 16.10
N GLN A 209 -2.91 6.32 15.72
CA GLN A 209 -4.21 5.81 16.16
C GLN A 209 -5.40 6.77 15.97
N ALA A 210 -5.34 7.70 15.01
CA ALA A 210 -6.51 8.51 14.67
C ALA A 210 -7.66 7.61 14.17
N LEU A 211 -8.89 7.79 14.69
CA LEU A 211 -10.07 6.98 14.36
C LEU A 211 -9.88 5.46 14.53
N SER A 212 -8.99 5.01 15.42
CA SER A 212 -8.59 3.59 15.50
C SER A 212 -9.75 2.62 15.79
N SER A 213 -10.80 3.05 16.49
CA SER A 213 -11.94 2.21 16.87
C SER A 213 -13.16 2.37 15.98
N ASN A 214 -13.07 3.14 14.88
CA ASN A 214 -14.19 3.34 13.97
C ASN A 214 -14.65 1.99 13.43
N ILE A 215 -15.96 1.69 13.43
CA ILE A 215 -16.48 0.43 12.91
C ILE A 215 -17.19 0.71 11.58
N ASP A 216 -18.31 1.44 11.65
CA ASP A 216 -19.20 1.68 10.50
C ASP A 216 -19.45 3.17 10.23
N ALA A 217 -18.87 4.06 11.03
CA ALA A 217 -19.11 5.49 10.89
C ALA A 217 -18.43 6.07 9.65
N SER A 218 -19.04 7.12 9.09
CA SER A 218 -18.65 7.69 7.80
C SER A 218 -18.57 9.22 7.87
N GLY A 219 -17.70 9.80 7.03
CA GLY A 219 -17.56 11.24 6.91
C GLY A 219 -16.80 11.91 8.07
N ASP A 220 -16.00 11.16 8.83
CA ASP A 220 -15.22 11.71 9.93
C ASP A 220 -13.85 12.22 9.47
N THR A 221 -13.40 13.33 10.06
CA THR A 221 -12.06 13.88 9.86
C THR A 221 -11.32 13.95 11.19
N ALA A 222 -10.32 13.09 11.39
CA ALA A 222 -9.44 13.07 12.55
C ALA A 222 -8.00 13.45 12.14
N ASN A 223 -7.53 14.60 12.57
CA ASN A 223 -6.16 15.08 12.33
C ASN A 223 -5.46 15.37 13.67
N GLY A 224 -4.69 14.41 14.15
CA GLY A 224 -3.98 14.47 15.42
C GLY A 224 -3.76 13.07 16.00
N SER A 225 -2.77 12.95 16.88
CA SER A 225 -2.59 11.69 17.61
C SER A 225 -3.81 11.40 18.48
N GLN A 226 -4.39 10.20 18.32
CA GLN A 226 -5.56 9.72 19.04
C GLN A 226 -6.81 10.63 18.92
N ALA A 227 -6.89 11.45 17.87
CA ALA A 227 -8.13 12.16 17.54
C ALA A 227 -9.22 11.15 17.18
N LEU A 228 -10.43 11.29 17.76
CA LEU A 228 -11.56 10.36 17.59
C LEU A 228 -11.21 8.88 17.87
N LEU A 229 -10.24 8.60 18.77
CA LEU A 229 -9.74 7.24 19.02
C LEU A 229 -10.85 6.20 19.26
N ASN A 230 -11.83 6.54 20.10
CA ASN A 230 -12.87 5.62 20.55
C ASN A 230 -14.18 5.72 19.75
N ASN A 231 -14.19 6.49 18.65
CA ASN A 231 -15.40 6.64 17.83
C ASN A 231 -15.78 5.28 17.25
N THR A 232 -17.02 4.81 17.45
CA THR A 232 -17.48 3.53 16.91
C THR A 232 -18.50 3.72 15.79
N ASN A 233 -19.46 4.62 16.00
CA ASN A 233 -20.59 4.87 15.08
C ASN A 233 -20.93 6.35 14.92
N GLY A 234 -20.23 7.25 15.62
CA GLY A 234 -20.39 8.70 15.46
C GLY A 234 -19.95 9.16 14.08
N SER A 235 -20.78 9.88 13.35
CA SER A 235 -20.50 10.24 11.95
C SER A 235 -20.42 11.75 11.77
N GLN A 236 -19.75 12.20 10.71
CA GLN A 236 -19.62 13.62 10.37
C GLN A 236 -18.93 14.46 11.47
N ASP A 237 -18.03 13.84 12.24
CA ASP A 237 -17.24 14.54 13.25
C ASP A 237 -15.93 15.09 12.64
N THR A 238 -15.55 16.32 13.01
CA THR A 238 -14.26 16.92 12.66
C THR A 238 -13.44 17.13 13.93
N ALA A 239 -12.36 16.37 14.10
CA ALA A 239 -11.42 16.44 15.21
C ALA A 239 -10.02 16.83 14.72
N THR A 240 -9.57 18.05 14.99
CA THR A 240 -8.22 18.53 14.68
C THR A 240 -7.48 18.90 15.96
N GLY A 241 -6.48 18.11 16.33
CA GLY A 241 -5.71 18.25 17.57
C GLY A 241 -5.45 16.91 18.24
N ALA A 242 -4.39 16.82 19.04
CA ALA A 242 -4.13 15.62 19.83
C ALA A 242 -5.28 15.39 20.82
N GLN A 243 -5.85 14.18 20.79
CA GLN A 243 -6.96 13.76 21.66
C GLN A 243 -8.24 14.61 21.55
N ALA A 244 -8.43 15.33 20.43
CA ALA A 244 -9.73 15.94 20.14
C ALA A 244 -10.79 14.84 19.96
N LEU A 245 -11.95 14.99 20.61
CA LEU A 245 -13.05 13.99 20.62
C LEU A 245 -12.61 12.57 21.04
N PHE A 246 -11.62 12.44 21.92
CA PHE A 246 -11.00 11.15 22.28
C PHE A 246 -12.01 10.08 22.77
N PHE A 247 -12.99 10.45 23.59
CA PHE A 247 -13.99 9.53 24.13
C PHE A 247 -15.30 9.47 23.33
N ASN A 248 -15.38 10.10 22.15
CA ASN A 248 -16.59 10.03 21.33
C ASN A 248 -16.84 8.57 20.95
N THR A 249 -18.07 8.09 21.07
CA THR A 249 -18.46 6.73 20.66
C THR A 249 -19.56 6.79 19.60
N THR A 250 -20.61 7.56 19.86
CA THR A 250 -21.79 7.69 18.96
C THR A 250 -22.22 9.13 18.71
N GLY A 251 -21.51 10.12 19.25
CA GLY A 251 -21.77 11.53 18.97
C GLY A 251 -21.55 11.83 17.49
N PHE A 252 -22.29 12.76 16.92
CA PHE A 252 -22.22 13.07 15.49
C PHE A 252 -22.26 14.59 15.26
N ASN A 253 -21.82 15.04 14.09
CA ASN A 253 -21.77 16.45 13.70
C ASN A 253 -21.00 17.36 14.69
N ASN A 254 -20.00 16.83 15.41
CA ASN A 254 -19.18 17.63 16.30
C ASN A 254 -17.97 18.21 15.57
N THR A 255 -17.64 19.47 15.84
CA THR A 255 -16.40 20.11 15.39
C THR A 255 -15.52 20.41 16.59
N ALA A 256 -14.39 19.72 16.73
CA ALA A 256 -13.39 19.90 17.77
C ALA A 256 -12.05 20.31 17.16
N VAL A 257 -11.64 21.56 17.36
CA VAL A 257 -10.36 22.11 16.85
C VAL A 257 -9.53 22.62 18.01
N GLY A 258 -8.53 21.84 18.43
CA GLY A 258 -7.67 22.09 19.57
C GLY A 258 -7.31 20.79 20.28
N SER A 259 -6.17 20.77 20.97
CA SER A 259 -5.81 19.59 21.77
C SER A 259 -6.81 19.42 22.91
N GLY A 260 -7.37 18.22 23.08
CA GLY A 260 -8.37 17.91 24.11
C GLY A 260 -9.71 18.64 23.94
N ALA A 261 -9.98 19.27 22.80
CA ALA A 261 -11.30 19.83 22.51
C ALA A 261 -12.36 18.70 22.49
N LEU A 262 -13.48 18.89 23.20
CA LEU A 262 -14.54 17.88 23.39
C LEU A 262 -14.02 16.51 23.88
N PHE A 263 -12.92 16.48 24.66
CA PHE A 263 -12.25 15.25 25.09
C PHE A 263 -13.19 14.21 25.71
N SER A 264 -14.11 14.63 26.58
CA SER A 264 -15.03 13.75 27.30
C SER A 264 -16.36 13.47 26.59
N ASN A 265 -16.60 14.04 25.41
CA ASN A 265 -17.86 13.84 24.69
C ASN A 265 -17.99 12.37 24.31
N THR A 266 -19.09 11.70 24.68
CA THR A 266 -19.34 10.29 24.31
C THR A 266 -20.44 10.16 23.25
N ALA A 267 -21.58 10.81 23.47
CA ALA A 267 -22.75 10.74 22.60
C ALA A 267 -23.32 12.12 22.24
N GLY A 268 -22.70 13.20 22.73
CA GLY A 268 -23.15 14.55 22.43
C GLY A 268 -22.99 14.87 20.94
N HIS A 269 -23.88 15.70 20.41
CA HIS A 269 -23.93 16.02 18.98
C HIS A 269 -24.09 17.52 18.73
N ASP A 270 -23.75 17.90 17.49
CA ASP A 270 -23.88 19.27 16.99
C ASP A 270 -23.12 20.30 17.87
N ASN A 271 -22.00 19.89 18.48
CA ASN A 271 -21.14 20.79 19.27
C ASN A 271 -20.02 21.40 18.42
N THR A 272 -19.68 22.66 18.67
CA THR A 272 -18.51 23.34 18.09
C THR A 272 -17.56 23.80 19.19
N ALA A 273 -16.39 23.18 19.31
CA ALA A 273 -15.34 23.53 20.26
C ALA A 273 -14.07 23.92 19.51
N VAL A 274 -13.64 25.17 19.64
CA VAL A 274 -12.43 25.69 19.00
C VAL A 274 -11.53 26.32 20.07
N GLY A 275 -10.43 25.66 20.38
CA GLY A 275 -9.49 26.00 21.43
C GLY A 275 -8.98 24.76 22.16
N THR A 276 -7.81 24.85 22.78
CA THR A 276 -7.31 23.78 23.64
C THR A 276 -8.28 23.54 24.79
N ASN A 277 -8.69 22.29 25.01
CA ASN A 277 -9.65 21.87 26.04
C ASN A 277 -11.01 22.61 26.04
N ALA A 278 -11.40 23.23 24.92
CA ALA A 278 -12.72 23.81 24.76
C ALA A 278 -13.79 22.68 24.86
N LEU A 279 -14.81 22.88 25.70
CA LEU A 279 -15.81 21.86 26.07
C LEU A 279 -15.20 20.52 26.52
N GLY A 280 -13.98 20.52 27.10
CA GLY A 280 -13.24 19.29 27.41
C GLY A 280 -13.99 18.30 28.32
N SER A 281 -14.91 18.77 29.14
CA SER A 281 -15.74 17.96 30.05
C SER A 281 -17.19 17.77 29.57
N SER A 282 -17.54 18.27 28.39
CA SER A 282 -18.92 18.26 27.91
C SER A 282 -19.33 16.92 27.33
N THR A 283 -20.55 16.51 27.65
CA THR A 283 -21.31 15.43 27.00
C THR A 283 -22.67 15.93 26.49
N GLY A 284 -22.85 17.26 26.45
CA GLY A 284 -24.09 17.91 26.03
C GLY A 284 -24.20 18.05 24.51
N ASN A 285 -25.26 18.74 24.05
CA ASN A 285 -25.56 18.93 22.64
C ASN A 285 -25.68 20.41 22.29
N PHE A 286 -25.45 20.76 21.02
CA PHE A 286 -25.67 22.12 20.50
C PHE A 286 -24.87 23.21 21.22
N ASN A 287 -23.70 22.86 21.79
CA ASN A 287 -22.86 23.82 22.49
C ASN A 287 -21.83 24.45 21.54
N ILE A 288 -21.52 25.73 21.76
CA ILE A 288 -20.48 26.46 21.04
C ILE A 288 -19.47 27.01 22.05
N ALA A 289 -18.21 26.62 21.92
CA ALA A 289 -17.11 27.16 22.70
C ALA A 289 -15.96 27.63 21.80
N LEU A 290 -15.53 28.87 21.98
CA LEU A 290 -14.43 29.48 21.24
C LEU A 290 -13.43 30.12 22.21
N GLY A 291 -12.27 29.49 22.39
CA GLY A 291 -11.19 29.92 23.29
C GLY A 291 -10.53 28.76 24.03
N ASP A 292 -9.31 28.97 24.49
CA ASP A 292 -8.64 28.03 25.42
C ASP A 292 -9.49 27.85 26.68
N LEU A 293 -9.79 26.61 27.06
CA LEU A 293 -10.64 26.24 28.21
C LEU A 293 -12.08 26.82 28.17
N ALA A 294 -12.56 27.30 27.02
CA ALA A 294 -13.94 27.78 26.89
C ALA A 294 -14.95 26.64 27.13
N GLY A 295 -15.95 26.87 27.97
CA GLY A 295 -17.01 25.92 28.32
C GLY A 295 -16.53 24.73 29.15
N ASN A 296 -15.40 24.84 29.88
CA ASN A 296 -14.84 23.69 30.59
C ASN A 296 -15.76 23.14 31.71
N ASP A 297 -16.62 23.98 32.31
CA ASP A 297 -17.58 23.54 33.34
C ASP A 297 -18.91 23.04 32.73
N VAL A 298 -19.10 23.20 31.40
CA VAL A 298 -20.26 22.69 30.67
C VAL A 298 -20.18 21.17 30.60
N THR A 299 -20.87 20.49 31.51
CA THR A 299 -20.95 19.03 31.54
C THR A 299 -22.09 18.52 30.63
N THR A 300 -23.31 18.40 31.15
CA THR A 300 -24.46 17.84 30.41
C THR A 300 -25.37 18.90 29.78
N ALA A 301 -25.08 20.18 30.00
CA ALA A 301 -25.91 21.27 29.47
C ALA A 301 -25.82 21.34 27.94
N GLY A 302 -26.90 21.79 27.30
CA GLY A 302 -26.96 21.99 25.86
C GLY A 302 -27.39 23.40 25.49
N ASN A 303 -27.12 23.82 24.26
CA ASN A 303 -27.38 25.19 23.76
C ASN A 303 -26.58 26.28 24.51
N VAL A 304 -25.41 25.93 25.05
CA VAL A 304 -24.52 26.87 25.74
C VAL A 304 -23.56 27.53 24.74
N ILE A 305 -23.34 28.84 24.88
CA ILE A 305 -22.36 29.58 24.10
C ILE A 305 -21.32 30.20 25.03
N CYS A 306 -20.06 29.77 24.91
CA CYS A 306 -18.92 30.29 25.65
C CYS A 306 -17.90 30.89 24.68
N ILE A 307 -17.59 32.18 24.78
CA ILE A 307 -16.63 32.85 23.90
C ILE A 307 -15.61 33.62 24.74
N GLY A 308 -14.34 33.28 24.56
CA GLY A 308 -13.21 33.81 25.33
C GLY A 308 -12.43 32.71 26.05
N ALA A 309 -11.16 33.00 26.38
CA ALA A 309 -10.34 32.08 27.15
C ALA A 309 -10.86 31.98 28.60
N ASP A 310 -10.89 30.75 29.15
CA ASP A 310 -11.35 30.40 30.52
C ASP A 310 -12.78 30.89 30.85
N VAL A 311 -13.64 31.05 29.83
CA VAL A 311 -15.07 31.31 30.04
C VAL A 311 -15.77 29.99 30.29
N ARG A 312 -16.21 29.71 31.53
CA ARG A 312 -16.52 28.33 31.96
C ARG A 312 -17.94 27.82 31.65
N GLY A 313 -18.91 28.71 31.45
CA GLY A 313 -20.31 28.35 31.15
C GLY A 313 -21.18 28.07 32.36
#